data_AF-A0A9P6J881-F1
#
_entry.id   AF-A0A9P6J881-F1
#
_cell.length_a   1.000
_cell.length_b   1.000
_cell.length_c   1.000
_cell.angle_alpha   90.00
_cell.angle_beta   90.00
_cell.angle_gamma   90.00
#
_symmetry.space_group_name_H-M   'P 1'
#
loop_
_entity.id
_entity.type
_entity.pdbx_description
1 polymer ?
#
loop_
_entity_poly.entity_id
_entity_poly.type
_entity_poly.pdbx_seq_one_letter_code
_entity_poly.pdbx_strand_id
1 'polypeptide(L)'
;MREELGGKDVSDETIKDYVWKTLKSGQVVPGYGHAVLRKTDPRYSCQREFALKHIPNDPLFKLVSQIYTVAPGILLEHGKTKNPWPNVDAHSGVLLSAYGLVEQDFYTVLFGVSRGLGVLSQLIWDRALGMPLERPKSYSTAAIKAMYANK
;
A
#
# COMPACT_ATOMS: atom_id res chain seq x y z
N MET A 1 -9.67 6.82 -12.21
CA MET A 1 -10.28 7.48 -11.04
C MET A 1 -10.54 8.98 -11.21
N ARG A 2 -9.57 9.90 -11.10
CA ARG A 2 -9.89 11.37 -11.12
C ARG A 2 -10.62 11.84 -12.39
N GLU A 3 -10.21 11.31 -13.54
CA GLU A 3 -10.84 11.62 -14.84
C GLU A 3 -12.25 11.01 -14.93
N GLU A 4 -12.43 9.79 -14.42
CA GLU A 4 -13.74 9.09 -14.39
C GLU A 4 -14.73 9.73 -13.42
N LEU A 5 -14.24 10.41 -12.38
CA LEU A 5 -15.05 11.10 -11.37
C LEU A 5 -15.43 12.53 -11.78
N GLY A 6 -15.03 13.00 -12.97
CA GLY A 6 -15.48 14.29 -13.51
C GLY A 6 -14.72 15.53 -13.01
N GLY A 7 -13.57 15.38 -12.35
CA GLY A 7 -12.68 16.50 -12.02
C GLY A 7 -12.63 16.89 -10.53
N LYS A 8 -12.49 18.19 -10.25
CA LYS A 8 -12.30 18.73 -8.89
C LYS A 8 -13.66 18.78 -8.16
N ASP A 9 -13.64 18.44 -6.87
CA ASP A 9 -14.79 18.48 -5.94
C ASP A 9 -15.83 17.35 -6.13
N VAL A 10 -15.38 16.12 -5.87
CA VAL A 10 -16.22 14.90 -5.87
C VAL A 10 -16.89 14.73 -4.51
N SER A 11 -18.20 14.45 -4.47
CA SER A 11 -18.91 14.18 -3.21
C SER A 11 -18.55 12.81 -2.62
N ASP A 12 -18.77 12.65 -1.31
CA ASP A 12 -18.54 11.39 -0.62
C ASP A 12 -19.45 10.27 -1.16
N GLU A 13 -20.69 10.60 -1.57
CA GLU A 13 -21.61 9.67 -2.24
C GLU A 13 -21.03 9.14 -3.55
N THR A 14 -20.49 10.02 -4.40
CA THR A 14 -19.89 9.60 -5.67
C THR A 14 -18.65 8.73 -5.44
N ILE A 15 -17.85 9.01 -4.41
CA ILE A 15 -16.71 8.16 -4.03
C ILE A 15 -17.21 6.80 -3.54
N LYS A 16 -18.26 6.75 -2.71
CA LYS A 16 -18.87 5.50 -2.24
C LYS A 16 -19.33 4.64 -3.41
N ASP A 17 -20.07 5.23 -4.35
CA ASP A 17 -20.56 4.55 -5.54
C ASP A 17 -19.43 4.01 -6.40
N TYR A 18 -18.37 4.81 -6.58
CA TYR A 18 -17.19 4.40 -7.33
C TYR A 18 -16.46 3.22 -6.66
N VAL A 19 -16.26 3.26 -5.34
CA VAL A 19 -15.61 2.17 -4.59
C VAL A 19 -16.45 0.90 -4.67
N TRP A 20 -17.78 0.99 -4.50
CA TRP A 20 -18.67 -0.15 -4.67
C TRP A 20 -18.65 -0.73 -6.08
N LYS A 21 -18.69 0.12 -7.10
CA LYS A 21 -18.58 -0.30 -8.51
C LYS A 21 -17.27 -1.04 -8.75
N THR A 22 -16.15 -0.51 -8.24
CA THR A 22 -14.82 -1.12 -8.35
C THR A 22 -14.82 -2.51 -7.74
N LEU A 23 -15.30 -2.66 -6.50
CA LEU A 23 -15.37 -3.95 -5.81
C LEU A 23 -16.31 -4.95 -6.52
N LYS A 24 -17.49 -4.50 -6.98
CA LYS A 24 -18.45 -5.33 -7.72
C LYS A 24 -17.93 -5.79 -9.08
N SER A 25 -17.02 -5.02 -9.68
CA SER A 25 -16.34 -5.40 -10.92
C SER A 25 -15.20 -6.43 -10.72
N GLY A 26 -14.94 -6.84 -9.49
CA GLY A 26 -13.86 -7.78 -9.14
C GLY A 26 -12.49 -7.12 -8.98
N GLN A 27 -12.42 -5.79 -9.06
CA GLN A 27 -11.20 -5.03 -8.80
C GLN A 27 -11.04 -4.74 -7.29
N VAL A 28 -9.86 -4.26 -6.92
CA VAL A 28 -9.50 -3.91 -5.54
C VAL A 28 -9.23 -2.42 -5.42
N VAL A 29 -9.35 -1.88 -4.20
CA VAL A 29 -8.98 -0.50 -3.89
C VAL A 29 -7.47 -0.44 -3.65
N PRO A 30 -6.67 0.24 -4.49
CA PRO A 30 -5.21 0.27 -4.34
C PRO A 30 -4.77 0.85 -3.00
N GLY A 31 -3.80 0.22 -2.35
CA GLY A 31 -3.26 0.66 -1.07
C GLY A 31 -4.12 0.32 0.15
N TYR A 32 -5.28 -0.33 -0.03
CA TYR A 32 -6.17 -0.81 1.04
C TYR A 32 -6.25 -2.34 1.06
N GLY A 33 -6.45 -2.89 2.26
CA GLY A 33 -6.57 -4.34 2.45
C GLY A 33 -5.23 -4.98 2.76
N HIS A 34 -5.04 -5.38 4.02
CA HIS A 34 -3.80 -6.03 4.45
C HIS A 34 -4.08 -7.37 5.13
N ALA A 35 -3.24 -8.37 4.91
CA ALA A 35 -3.35 -9.67 5.57
C ALA A 35 -3.07 -9.63 7.10
N VAL A 36 -2.33 -8.62 7.58
CA VAL A 36 -1.70 -8.61 8.91
C VAL A 36 -2.04 -7.34 9.71
N LEU A 37 -1.89 -6.15 9.11
CA LEU A 37 -2.14 -4.88 9.82
C LEU A 37 -3.62 -4.72 10.17
N ARG A 38 -3.94 -4.63 11.47
CA ARG A 38 -5.33 -4.55 11.99
C ARG A 38 -5.86 -3.12 12.14
N LYS A 39 -5.02 -2.13 11.89
CA LYS A 39 -5.31 -0.69 12.00
C LYS A 39 -4.56 0.05 10.89
N THR A 40 -4.86 1.34 10.70
CA THR A 40 -4.12 2.22 9.81
C THR A 40 -2.62 2.13 10.05
N ASP A 41 -1.86 1.93 8.97
CA ASP A 41 -0.39 1.91 9.02
C ASP A 41 0.13 3.23 9.60
N PRO A 42 0.96 3.23 10.66
CA PRO A 42 1.51 4.46 11.21
C PRO A 42 2.31 5.28 10.18
N ARG A 43 2.87 4.63 9.14
CA ARG A 43 3.56 5.32 8.03
C ARG A 43 2.60 6.05 7.10
N TYR A 44 1.36 5.60 6.99
CA TYR A 44 0.29 6.36 6.34
C TYR A 44 -0.07 7.57 7.19
N SER A 45 -0.28 7.36 8.50
CA SER A 45 -0.67 8.43 9.43
C SER A 45 0.33 9.58 9.47
N CYS A 46 1.64 9.30 9.51
CA CYS A 46 2.65 10.36 9.54
C CYS A 46 2.66 11.20 8.24
N GLN A 47 2.45 10.57 7.08
CA GLN A 47 2.32 11.28 5.82
C GLN A 47 1.05 12.12 5.74
N ARG A 48 -0.05 11.62 6.31
CA ARG A 48 -1.30 12.37 6.42
C ARG A 48 -1.15 13.60 7.30
N GLU A 49 -0.49 13.49 8.44
CA GLU A 49 -0.19 14.65 9.31
C GLU A 49 0.65 15.70 8.58
N PHE A 50 1.67 15.26 7.84
CA PHE A 50 2.47 16.15 7.00
C PHE A 50 1.61 16.87 5.94
N ALA A 51 0.75 16.12 5.24
CA ALA A 51 -0.13 16.67 4.21
C ALA A 51 -1.13 17.70 4.77
N LEU A 52 -1.74 17.41 5.93
CA LEU A 52 -2.65 18.33 6.63
C LEU A 52 -1.98 19.66 6.98
N LYS A 53 -0.68 19.64 7.30
CA LYS A 53 0.07 20.84 7.67
C LYS A 53 0.53 21.66 6.46
N HIS A 54 0.91 21.00 5.37
CA HIS A 54 1.67 21.64 4.29
C HIS A 54 0.93 21.75 2.96
N ILE A 55 0.03 20.82 2.66
CA ILE A 55 -0.74 20.80 1.41
C ILE A 55 -2.24 20.52 1.62
N PRO A 56 -2.91 21.07 2.66
CA PRO A 56 -4.29 20.70 3.00
C PRO A 56 -5.30 21.02 1.89
N ASN A 57 -4.97 21.96 1.02
CA ASN A 57 -5.82 22.40 -0.08
C ASN A 57 -5.51 21.71 -1.41
N ASP A 58 -4.51 20.82 -1.47
CA ASP A 58 -4.18 20.09 -2.68
C ASP A 58 -5.36 19.19 -3.12
N PRO A 59 -5.83 19.28 -4.37
CA PRO A 59 -6.99 18.51 -4.82
C PRO A 59 -6.82 16.99 -4.77
N LEU A 60 -5.60 16.49 -5.03
CA LEU A 60 -5.33 15.06 -4.94
C LEU A 60 -5.28 14.61 -3.48
N PHE A 61 -4.74 15.43 -2.58
CA PHE A 61 -4.72 15.12 -1.15
C PHE A 61 -6.15 15.07 -0.58
N LYS A 62 -7.01 16.02 -0.97
CA LYS A 62 -8.44 15.99 -0.59
C LYS A 62 -9.10 14.67 -0.99
N LEU A 63 -8.87 14.22 -2.23
CA LEU A 63 -9.38 12.93 -2.72
C LEU A 63 -8.84 11.76 -1.89
N VAL A 64 -7.53 11.70 -1.63
CA VAL A 64 -6.92 10.66 -0.78
C VAL A 64 -7.54 10.67 0.62
N SER A 65 -7.78 11.85 1.20
CA SER A 65 -8.41 11.98 2.52
C SER A 65 -9.89 11.57 2.52
N GLN A 66 -10.64 11.82 1.44
CA GLN A 66 -12.02 11.35 1.33
C GLN A 66 -12.09 9.83 1.20
N ILE A 67 -11.23 9.23 0.37
CA ILE A 67 -11.12 7.76 0.24
C ILE A 67 -10.80 7.14 1.60
N TYR A 68 -9.94 7.76 2.41
CA TYR A 68 -9.63 7.28 3.77
C TYR A 68 -10.85 7.23 4.69
N THR A 69 -11.75 8.20 4.58
CA THR A 69 -13.00 8.24 5.35
C THR A 69 -13.99 7.19 4.85
N VAL A 70 -14.08 6.99 3.53
CA VAL A 70 -15.14 6.20 2.89
C VAL A 70 -14.79 4.72 2.75
N ALA A 71 -13.60 4.40 2.24
CA ALA A 71 -13.23 3.05 1.82
C ALA A 71 -13.25 2.02 2.95
N PRO A 72 -12.79 2.31 4.19
CA PRO A 72 -12.76 1.29 5.24
C PRO A 72 -14.14 0.73 5.59
N GLY A 73 -15.17 1.58 5.65
CA GLY A 73 -16.55 1.16 5.92
C GLY A 73 -17.10 0.24 4.83
N ILE A 74 -16.89 0.61 3.56
CA ILE A 74 -17.32 -0.20 2.41
C ILE A 74 -16.60 -1.55 2.37
N LEU A 75 -15.29 -1.55 2.65
CA LEU A 75 -14.50 -2.79 2.64
C LEU A 75 -14.93 -3.76 3.74
N LEU A 76 -15.39 -3.26 4.89
CA LEU A 76 -16.01 -4.06 5.94
C LEU A 76 -17.36 -4.62 5.49
N GLU A 77 -18.23 -3.78 4.92
CA GLU A 77 -19.55 -4.19 4.43
C GLU A 77 -19.46 -5.22 3.30
N HIS A 78 -18.49 -5.07 2.40
CA HIS A 78 -18.22 -6.03 1.33
C HIS A 78 -17.75 -7.41 1.85
N GLY A 79 -17.24 -7.50 3.07
CA GLY A 79 -17.00 -8.76 3.78
C GLY A 79 -15.82 -9.62 3.30
N LYS A 80 -15.15 -9.27 2.19
CA LYS A 80 -13.96 -10.00 1.70
C LYS A 80 -12.63 -9.52 2.30
N THR A 81 -12.61 -8.34 2.90
CA THR A 81 -11.37 -7.70 3.38
C THR A 81 -11.17 -7.97 4.86
N LYS A 82 -10.11 -8.69 5.22
CA LYS A 82 -9.82 -8.99 6.63
C LYS A 82 -9.48 -7.75 7.45
N ASN A 83 -8.67 -6.84 6.89
CA ASN A 83 -8.32 -5.58 7.53
C ASN A 83 -8.42 -4.44 6.51
N PRO A 84 -9.38 -3.50 6.68
CA PRO A 84 -9.80 -2.55 5.64
C PRO A 84 -8.96 -1.24 5.62
N TRP A 85 -7.76 -1.26 6.18
CA TRP A 85 -6.98 -0.05 6.43
C TRP A 85 -5.90 0.19 5.37
N PRO A 86 -5.51 1.45 5.13
CA PRO A 86 -4.49 1.77 4.14
C PRO A 86 -3.08 1.52 4.67
N ASN A 87 -2.15 1.38 3.73
CA ASN A 87 -0.70 1.35 3.96
C ASN A 87 -0.01 2.64 3.47
N VAL A 88 1.31 2.72 3.68
CA VAL A 88 2.14 3.86 3.25
C VAL A 88 2.01 4.25 1.77
N ASP A 89 1.77 3.28 0.88
CA ASP A 89 1.75 3.50 -0.57
C ASP A 89 0.44 4.16 -1.03
N ALA A 90 -0.60 4.15 -0.19
CA ALA A 90 -1.85 4.86 -0.43
C ALA A 90 -1.72 6.39 -0.30
N HIS A 91 -0.58 6.90 0.19
CA HIS A 91 -0.39 8.33 0.49
C HIS A 91 0.87 8.95 -0.11
N SER A 92 1.94 8.18 -0.30
CA SER A 92 3.25 8.75 -0.68
C SER A 92 3.23 9.45 -2.03
N GLY A 93 2.52 8.90 -3.02
CA GLY A 93 2.47 9.45 -4.37
C GLY A 93 1.86 10.85 -4.45
N VAL A 94 0.87 11.17 -3.60
CA VAL A 94 0.26 12.51 -3.59
C VAL A 94 1.20 13.57 -3.01
N LEU A 95 2.01 13.20 -2.02
CA LEU A 95 3.03 14.10 -1.49
C LEU A 95 4.07 14.43 -2.56
N LEU A 96 4.62 13.41 -3.23
CA LEU A 96 5.63 13.60 -4.28
C LEU A 96 5.10 14.50 -5.41
N SER A 97 3.90 14.18 -5.91
CA SER A 97 3.28 14.95 -6.98
C SER A 97 2.98 16.40 -6.59
N ALA A 98 2.58 16.66 -5.35
CA ALA A 98 2.28 18.02 -4.88
C ALA A 98 3.52 18.94 -4.87
N TYR A 99 4.72 18.36 -4.72
CA TYR A 99 5.99 19.08 -4.77
C TYR A 99 6.69 19.00 -6.13
N GLY A 100 5.97 18.58 -7.19
CA GLY A 100 6.45 18.63 -8.57
C GLY A 100 7.21 17.39 -9.04
N LEU A 101 7.33 16.34 -8.22
CA LEU A 101 7.90 15.06 -8.65
C LEU A 101 6.76 14.19 -9.17
N VAL A 102 6.51 14.25 -10.47
CA VAL A 102 5.34 13.64 -11.14
C VAL A 102 5.70 12.42 -11.98
N GLU A 103 6.98 12.14 -12.15
CA GLU A 103 7.53 11.02 -12.90
C GLU A 103 7.38 9.72 -12.09
N GLN A 104 6.19 9.10 -12.17
CA GLN A 104 5.84 7.94 -11.35
C GLN A 104 6.81 6.76 -11.52
N ASP A 105 7.37 6.56 -12.72
CA ASP A 105 8.39 5.53 -12.99
C ASP A 105 9.66 5.73 -12.15
N PHE A 106 9.91 6.95 -11.66
CA PHE A 106 11.06 7.27 -10.81
C PHE A 106 10.81 7.00 -9.32
N TYR A 107 9.57 6.79 -8.89
CA TYR A 107 9.23 6.67 -7.46
C TYR A 107 9.94 5.49 -6.79
N THR A 108 10.16 4.39 -7.52
CA THR A 108 10.88 3.22 -7.00
C THR A 108 12.35 3.52 -6.70
N VAL A 109 12.97 4.49 -7.38
CA VAL A 109 14.34 4.93 -7.08
C VAL A 109 14.41 5.54 -5.68
N LEU A 110 13.47 6.43 -5.33
CA LEU A 110 13.38 7.01 -3.99
C LEU A 110 13.18 5.94 -2.91
N PHE A 111 12.36 4.94 -3.21
CA PHE A 111 12.17 3.79 -2.32
C PHE A 111 13.49 3.02 -2.12
N GLY A 112 14.23 2.73 -3.19
CA GLY A 112 15.53 2.06 -3.12
C GLY A 112 16.54 2.81 -2.24
N VAL A 113 16.66 4.14 -2.43
CA VAL A 113 17.54 4.99 -1.63
C VAL A 113 17.18 4.93 -0.13
N SER A 114 15.89 5.09 0.19
CA SER A 114 15.40 5.00 1.57
C SER A 114 15.65 3.61 2.18
N ARG A 115 15.36 2.54 1.43
CA ARG A 115 15.51 1.15 1.88
C ARG A 115 16.97 0.77 2.11
N GLY A 116 17.91 1.39 1.39
CA GLY A 116 19.35 1.22 1.57
C GLY A 116 19.79 1.36 3.03
N LEU A 117 19.23 2.31 3.77
CA LEU A 117 19.56 2.54 5.18
C LEU A 117 19.33 1.30 6.05
N GLY A 118 18.20 0.61 5.87
CA GLY A 118 17.84 -0.56 6.65
C GLY A 118 18.63 -1.80 6.24
N VAL A 119 18.67 -2.12 4.94
CA VAL A 119 19.29 -3.36 4.45
C VAL A 119 20.81 -3.35 4.62
N LEU A 120 21.47 -2.20 4.44
CA LEU A 120 22.91 -2.09 4.66
C LEU A 120 23.26 -2.15 6.16
N SER A 121 22.43 -1.56 7.02
CA SER A 121 22.61 -1.68 8.47
C SER A 121 22.51 -3.13 8.94
N GLN A 122 21.51 -3.88 8.45
CA GLN A 122 21.39 -5.31 8.75
C GLN A 122 22.59 -6.09 8.19
N LEU A 123 23.04 -5.78 6.97
CA LEU A 123 24.18 -6.45 6.35
C LEU A 123 25.47 -6.31 7.18
N ILE A 124 25.71 -5.13 7.77
CA ILE A 124 26.85 -4.91 8.69
C ILE A 124 26.76 -5.88 9.87
N TRP A 125 25.58 -6.00 10.50
CA TRP A 125 25.37 -6.92 11.61
C TRP A 125 25.51 -8.39 11.20
N ASP A 126 25.04 -8.77 10.03
CA ASP A 126 25.17 -10.13 9.54
C ASP A 126 26.66 -10.53 9.38
N ARG A 127 27.53 -9.57 9.01
CA ARG A 127 28.98 -9.80 8.96
C ARG A 127 29.59 -9.83 10.35
N ALA A 128 29.22 -8.89 11.22
CA ALA A 128 29.70 -8.84 12.60
C ALA A 128 29.36 -10.12 13.39
N LEU A 129 28.19 -10.69 13.16
CA LEU A 129 27.70 -11.93 13.80
C LEU A 129 28.16 -13.21 13.08
N GLY A 130 28.89 -13.10 11.97
CA GLY A 130 29.36 -14.26 11.21
C GLY A 130 28.24 -15.12 10.64
N MET A 131 27.11 -14.51 10.24
CA MET A 131 25.95 -15.24 9.69
C MET A 131 26.37 -16.04 8.45
N PRO A 132 26.00 -17.34 8.36
CA PRO A 132 26.41 -18.22 7.28
C PRO A 132 25.68 -17.92 5.97
N LEU A 133 26.09 -18.59 4.89
CA LEU A 133 25.40 -18.54 3.61
C LEU A 133 23.95 -19.06 3.75
N GLU A 134 22.98 -18.26 3.32
CA GLU A 134 21.60 -18.70 3.16
C GLU A 134 21.52 -19.71 2.00
N ARG A 135 21.16 -20.97 2.31
CA ARG A 135 21.09 -22.06 1.33
C ARG A 135 19.85 -22.95 1.56
N PRO A 136 18.64 -22.45 1.23
CA PRO A 136 17.42 -23.23 1.35
C PRO A 136 17.43 -24.41 0.36
N LYS A 137 16.71 -25.48 0.72
CA LYS A 137 16.55 -26.65 -0.14
C LYS A 137 15.28 -26.53 -0.96
N SER A 138 15.40 -26.60 -2.29
CA SER A 138 14.26 -26.64 -3.20
C SER A 138 13.84 -28.08 -3.48
N TYR A 139 12.55 -28.27 -3.78
CA TYR A 139 11.98 -29.54 -4.17
C TYR A 139 11.03 -29.35 -5.34
N SER A 140 11.05 -30.28 -6.29
CA SER A 140 10.03 -30.33 -7.34
C SER A 140 8.72 -30.91 -6.78
N THR A 141 7.62 -30.67 -7.47
CA THR A 141 6.33 -31.30 -7.15
C THR A 141 6.42 -32.82 -7.10
N ALA A 142 7.19 -33.44 -8.01
CA ALA A 142 7.41 -34.89 -8.02
C ALA A 142 8.16 -35.37 -6.77
N ALA A 143 9.21 -34.65 -6.35
CA ALA A 143 9.94 -34.95 -5.13
C ALA A 143 9.04 -34.84 -3.89
N ILE A 144 8.19 -33.82 -3.82
CA ILE A 144 7.21 -33.67 -2.73
C ILE A 144 6.22 -34.84 -2.74
N LYS A 145 5.62 -35.18 -3.89
CA LYS A 145 4.69 -36.32 -3.99
C LYS A 145 5.33 -37.63 -3.53
N ALA A 146 6.58 -37.89 -3.90
CA ALA A 146 7.32 -39.07 -3.47
C ALA A 146 7.55 -39.11 -1.94
N MET A 147 7.84 -37.96 -1.31
CA MET A 147 8.04 -37.86 0.14
C MET A 147 6.79 -38.22 0.97
N TYR A 148 5.60 -37.97 0.41
CA TYR A 148 4.32 -38.18 1.09
C TYR A 148 3.52 -39.36 0.52
N ALA A 149 4.07 -40.13 -0.43
CA ALA A 149 3.34 -41.22 -1.08
C ALA A 149 2.88 -42.33 -0.13
N ASN A 150 3.58 -42.51 1.00
CA ASN A 150 3.33 -43.57 1.98
C ASN A 150 3.07 -43.01 3.39
N LYS A 151 2.68 -41.74 3.49
CA LYS A 151 2.17 -41.11 4.72
C LYS A 151 0.68 -40.92 4.60
#